data_AF-A0A3N5QZE6-F1
#
_entry.id   AF-A0A3N5QZE6-F1
#
_cell.length_a   1.000
_cell.length_b   1.000
_cell.length_c   1.000
_cell.angle_alpha   90.00
_cell.angle_beta   90.00
_cell.angle_gamma   90.00
#
_symmetry.space_group_name_H-M   'P 1'
#
loop_
_entity.id
_entity.type
_entity.pdbx_description
1 polymer ?
#
loop_
_entity_poly.entity_id
_entity_poly.type
_entity_poly.pdbx_seq_one_letter_code
_entity_poly.pdbx_strand_id
1 'polypeptide(L)'
;MALQAACAQTQVVDGREAGLEAARKALSALGRTQPALGFVFASHDFPIQAVMSGVTSQSGDTPLIGMSTPAELSDKGQSKHSVVVAFLGGSDIQVRAEWIPGFADEGPGTGPRQATQKLLQSLQGDLSGKGMLLIADGVGADAEPFVKHLSKCLAELATDSAPLVAGCLSPGDLRHARTYQVGRLQSGSGGLASAVLSGDLCIGTGTGHGWLPVGTYYKITQTRGLWIRQIDGKLPSEVYATTFGCTPRDWGFPPLNEMVRIYALGIEQKVDESVEAAPELIIRSPIRMENDGSMRMNTAIPEG
;
A
#
# COMPACT_ATOMS: atom_id res chain seq x y z
N MET A 1 4.93 -28.69 6.98
CA MET A 1 4.00 -29.14 5.90
C MET A 1 4.01 -28.11 4.77
N ALA A 2 3.49 -28.38 3.56
CA ALA A 2 3.53 -27.38 2.48
C ALA A 2 2.52 -26.24 2.71
N LEU A 3 2.99 -24.99 2.64
CA LEU A 3 2.15 -23.80 2.57
C LEU A 3 1.22 -23.88 1.36
N GLN A 4 -0.06 -23.58 1.54
CA GLN A 4 -1.01 -23.50 0.43
C GLN A 4 -1.62 -22.11 0.35
N ALA A 5 -1.79 -21.62 -0.86
CA ALA A 5 -2.46 -20.36 -1.12
C ALA A 5 -3.51 -20.53 -2.22
N ALA A 6 -4.61 -19.81 -2.08
CA ALA A 6 -5.65 -19.76 -3.09
C ALA A 6 -6.20 -18.34 -3.19
N CYS A 7 -6.56 -17.91 -4.39
CA CYS A 7 -7.15 -16.60 -4.63
C CYS A 7 -8.41 -16.72 -5.49
N ALA A 8 -9.31 -15.76 -5.33
CA ALA A 8 -10.47 -15.63 -6.19
C ALA A 8 -10.81 -14.15 -6.40
N GLN A 9 -11.29 -13.86 -7.61
CA GLN A 9 -11.79 -12.56 -8.02
C GLN A 9 -13.28 -12.68 -8.35
N THR A 10 -14.05 -11.66 -7.96
CA THR A 10 -15.46 -11.53 -8.32
C THR A 10 -15.80 -10.11 -8.75
N GLN A 11 -16.77 -10.02 -9.66
CA GLN A 11 -17.32 -8.76 -10.18
C GLN A 11 -18.84 -8.90 -10.16
N VAL A 12 -19.46 -8.36 -9.13
CA VAL A 12 -20.91 -8.32 -8.94
C VAL A 12 -21.29 -6.92 -8.46
N VAL A 13 -22.59 -6.62 -8.43
CA VAL A 13 -23.09 -5.27 -8.16
C VAL A 13 -23.04 -4.90 -6.67
N ASP A 14 -23.26 -5.88 -5.78
CA ASP A 14 -23.31 -5.66 -4.34
C ASP A 14 -21.98 -6.04 -3.67
N GLY A 15 -21.45 -5.14 -2.83
CA GLY A 15 -20.16 -5.34 -2.18
C GLY A 15 -20.14 -6.52 -1.19
N ARG A 16 -21.25 -6.78 -0.49
CA ARG A 16 -21.34 -7.92 0.44
C ARG A 16 -21.39 -9.23 -0.33
N GLU A 17 -22.15 -9.29 -1.41
CA GLU A 17 -22.17 -10.44 -2.31
C GLU A 17 -20.79 -10.70 -2.93
N ALA A 18 -20.09 -9.64 -3.36
CA ALA A 18 -18.73 -9.74 -3.90
C ALA A 18 -17.76 -10.34 -2.88
N GLY A 19 -17.76 -9.82 -1.64
CA GLY A 19 -16.93 -10.35 -0.56
C GLY A 19 -17.24 -11.81 -0.22
N LEU A 20 -18.53 -12.15 -0.14
CA LEU A 20 -18.97 -13.53 0.14
C LEU A 20 -18.54 -14.49 -0.96
N GLU A 21 -18.80 -14.15 -2.22
CA GLU A 21 -18.52 -15.05 -3.33
C GLU A 21 -17.01 -15.21 -3.55
N ALA A 22 -16.23 -14.13 -3.43
CA ALA A 22 -14.77 -14.19 -3.52
C ALA A 22 -14.18 -15.07 -2.41
N ALA A 23 -14.59 -14.85 -1.16
CA ALA A 23 -14.11 -15.65 -0.03
C ALA A 23 -14.49 -17.14 -0.18
N ARG A 24 -15.73 -17.43 -0.57
CA ARG A 24 -16.21 -18.81 -0.80
C ARG A 24 -15.41 -19.50 -1.89
N LYS A 25 -15.15 -18.84 -3.03
CA LYS A 25 -14.36 -19.39 -4.14
C LYS A 25 -12.90 -19.64 -3.72
N ALA A 26 -12.29 -18.69 -3.00
CA ALA A 26 -10.91 -18.81 -2.54
C ALA A 26 -10.76 -19.95 -1.51
N LEU A 27 -11.66 -20.06 -0.54
CA LEU A 27 -11.66 -21.16 0.44
C LEU A 27 -11.92 -22.52 -0.21
N SER A 28 -12.85 -22.59 -1.17
CA SER A 28 -13.09 -23.82 -1.93
C SER A 28 -11.85 -24.27 -2.70
N ALA A 29 -11.06 -23.34 -3.23
CA ALA A 29 -9.81 -23.63 -3.93
C ALA A 29 -8.67 -23.98 -2.96
N LEU A 30 -8.68 -23.45 -1.73
CA LEU A 30 -7.75 -23.84 -0.66
C LEU A 30 -8.01 -25.29 -0.16
N GLY A 31 -9.22 -25.80 -0.39
CA GLY A 31 -9.57 -27.19 -0.11
C GLY A 31 -9.74 -27.47 1.38
N ARG A 32 -8.98 -28.44 1.91
CA ARG A 32 -9.06 -28.84 3.33
C ARG A 32 -8.06 -28.11 4.23
N THR A 33 -7.19 -27.28 3.66
CA THR A 33 -6.17 -26.55 4.41
C THR A 33 -6.83 -25.41 5.17
N GLN A 34 -6.57 -25.33 6.48
CA GLN A 34 -7.12 -24.25 7.30
C GLN A 34 -6.46 -22.91 6.92
N PRO A 35 -7.24 -21.85 6.67
CA PRO A 35 -6.72 -20.53 6.38
C PRO A 35 -6.11 -19.88 7.63
N ALA A 36 -4.85 -19.47 7.53
CA ALA A 36 -4.11 -18.78 8.58
C ALA A 36 -4.11 -17.25 8.40
N LEU A 37 -4.22 -16.76 7.16
CA LEU A 37 -4.31 -15.34 6.82
C LEU A 37 -5.15 -15.16 5.56
N GLY A 38 -6.05 -14.17 5.57
CA GLY A 38 -6.76 -13.71 4.38
C GLY A 38 -6.29 -12.32 3.93
N PHE A 39 -6.18 -12.13 2.62
CA PHE A 39 -5.95 -10.86 1.97
C PHE A 39 -7.25 -10.39 1.33
N VAL A 40 -7.62 -9.12 1.52
CA VAL A 40 -8.83 -8.53 0.93
C VAL A 40 -8.45 -7.26 0.16
N PHE A 41 -8.64 -7.29 -1.15
CA PHE A 41 -8.51 -6.11 -2.01
C PHE A 41 -9.89 -5.83 -2.61
N ALA A 42 -10.44 -4.67 -2.29
CA ALA A 42 -11.81 -4.32 -2.68
C ALA A 42 -11.82 -3.01 -3.45
N SER A 43 -12.60 -2.98 -4.53
CA SER A 43 -12.82 -1.73 -5.25
C SER A 43 -13.37 -0.66 -4.30
N HIS A 44 -12.83 0.55 -4.43
CA HIS A 44 -13.29 1.72 -3.67
C HIS A 44 -14.76 2.09 -3.94
N ASP A 45 -15.37 1.52 -4.99
CA ASP A 45 -16.79 1.71 -5.30
C ASP A 45 -17.70 0.99 -4.29
N PHE A 46 -17.18 -0.01 -3.57
CA PHE A 46 -17.94 -0.72 -2.56
C PHE A 46 -17.73 -0.12 -1.16
N PRO A 47 -18.77 -0.07 -0.32
CA PRO A 47 -18.59 0.15 1.10
C PRO A 47 -17.73 -0.97 1.69
N ILE A 48 -16.52 -0.67 2.17
CA ILE A 48 -15.57 -1.68 2.64
C ILE A 48 -16.17 -2.58 3.74
N GLN A 49 -17.03 -2.03 4.60
CA GLN A 49 -17.71 -2.78 5.66
C GLN A 49 -18.68 -3.84 5.10
N ALA A 50 -19.34 -3.55 3.97
CA ALA A 50 -20.21 -4.52 3.31
C ALA A 50 -19.39 -5.69 2.75
N VAL A 51 -18.28 -5.40 2.07
CA VAL A 51 -17.34 -6.41 1.57
C VAL A 51 -16.81 -7.27 2.71
N MET A 52 -16.34 -6.64 3.78
CA MET A 52 -15.82 -7.34 4.96
C MET A 52 -16.88 -8.22 5.62
N SER A 53 -18.13 -7.77 5.74
CA SER A 53 -19.23 -8.61 6.22
C SER A 53 -19.46 -9.85 5.35
N GLY A 54 -19.29 -9.73 4.04
CA GLY A 54 -19.33 -10.86 3.11
C GLY A 54 -18.18 -11.83 3.34
N VAL A 55 -16.95 -11.33 3.40
CA VAL A 55 -15.73 -12.14 3.60
C VAL A 55 -15.77 -12.90 4.93
N THR A 56 -16.04 -12.20 6.02
CA THR A 56 -16.03 -12.79 7.38
C THR A 56 -17.13 -13.82 7.59
N SER A 57 -18.25 -13.73 6.85
CA SER A 57 -19.29 -14.76 6.86
C SER A 57 -18.80 -16.13 6.37
N GLN A 58 -17.71 -16.17 5.58
CA GLN A 58 -17.11 -17.38 5.06
C GLN A 58 -15.81 -17.75 5.79
N SER A 59 -15.00 -16.76 6.16
CA SER A 59 -13.68 -17.00 6.77
C SER A 59 -13.69 -17.14 8.30
N GLY A 60 -14.81 -16.82 8.97
CA GLY A 60 -14.88 -16.82 10.42
C GLY A 60 -13.83 -15.89 11.04
N ASP A 61 -13.08 -16.39 12.02
CA ASP A 61 -12.07 -15.63 12.77
C ASP A 61 -10.68 -15.61 12.14
N THR A 62 -10.52 -16.12 10.91
CA THR A 62 -9.23 -16.02 10.19
C THR A 62 -8.76 -14.55 10.15
N PRO A 63 -7.52 -14.25 10.58
CA PRO A 63 -6.96 -12.90 10.48
C PRO A 63 -7.01 -12.38 9.04
N LEU A 64 -7.56 -11.19 8.82
CA LEU A 64 -7.60 -10.55 7.51
C LEU A 64 -6.69 -9.32 7.49
N ILE A 65 -6.03 -9.08 6.36
CA ILE A 65 -5.34 -7.83 6.05
C ILE A 65 -5.77 -7.38 4.65
N GLY A 66 -5.93 -6.07 4.43
CA GLY A 66 -6.46 -5.64 3.15
C GLY A 66 -6.55 -4.14 2.98
N MET A 67 -7.04 -3.74 1.81
CA MET A 67 -7.19 -2.34 1.45
C MET A 67 -8.25 -2.10 0.39
N SER A 68 -8.68 -0.84 0.27
CA SER A 68 -9.45 -0.37 -0.89
C SER A 68 -8.54 -0.01 -2.06
N THR A 69 -8.93 -0.37 -3.27
CA THR A 69 -8.16 -0.14 -4.50
C THR A 69 -9.02 0.46 -5.63
N PRO A 70 -8.43 1.17 -6.60
CA PRO A 70 -9.13 1.63 -7.80
C PRO A 70 -9.30 0.52 -8.84
N ALA A 71 -8.44 -0.49 -8.78
CA ALA A 71 -8.53 -1.70 -9.57
C ALA A 71 -7.78 -2.81 -8.83
N GLU A 72 -8.28 -4.02 -8.97
CA GLU A 72 -7.72 -5.21 -8.35
C GLU A 72 -6.94 -6.02 -9.40
N LEU A 73 -5.83 -6.62 -8.97
CA LEU A 73 -4.97 -7.46 -9.80
C LEU A 73 -5.07 -8.92 -9.32
N SER A 74 -5.25 -9.84 -10.26
CA SER A 74 -5.20 -11.28 -10.03
C SER A 74 -4.47 -12.00 -11.17
N ASP A 75 -4.46 -13.33 -11.13
CA ASP A 75 -4.01 -14.20 -12.23
C ASP A 75 -4.81 -13.96 -13.53
N LYS A 76 -6.00 -13.37 -13.44
CA LYS A 76 -6.84 -12.99 -14.59
C LYS A 76 -6.56 -11.58 -15.11
N GLY A 77 -5.57 -10.89 -14.56
CA GLY A 77 -5.20 -9.54 -14.94
C GLY A 77 -5.89 -8.48 -14.09
N GLN A 78 -6.04 -7.28 -14.67
CA GLN A 78 -6.64 -6.12 -14.00
C GLN A 78 -8.16 -6.12 -14.13
N SER A 79 -8.83 -5.81 -13.02
CA SER A 79 -10.28 -5.66 -12.97
C SER A 79 -10.66 -4.42 -12.17
N LYS A 80 -11.72 -3.74 -12.62
CA LYS A 80 -12.35 -2.64 -11.88
C LYS A 80 -13.67 -3.13 -11.29
N HIS A 81 -14.16 -2.42 -10.28
CA HIS A 81 -15.43 -2.75 -9.61
C HIS A 81 -15.46 -4.22 -9.17
N SER A 82 -14.38 -4.68 -8.54
CA SER A 82 -14.19 -6.08 -8.19
C SER A 82 -13.73 -6.25 -6.75
N VAL A 83 -13.78 -7.49 -6.27
CA VAL A 83 -13.17 -7.89 -5.00
C VAL A 83 -12.29 -9.10 -5.26
N VAL A 84 -11.05 -9.02 -4.81
CA VAL A 84 -10.08 -10.12 -4.78
C VAL A 84 -9.85 -10.53 -3.34
N VAL A 85 -10.07 -11.82 -3.06
CA VAL A 85 -9.75 -12.44 -1.78
C VAL A 85 -8.73 -13.53 -2.00
N ALA A 86 -7.68 -13.55 -1.20
CA ALA A 86 -6.72 -14.65 -1.17
C ALA A 86 -6.57 -15.20 0.25
N PHE A 87 -6.39 -16.51 0.39
CA PHE A 87 -6.08 -17.14 1.67
C PHE A 87 -4.74 -17.85 1.59
N LEU A 88 -3.93 -17.67 2.63
CA LEU A 88 -2.75 -18.47 2.93
C LEU A 88 -3.11 -19.42 4.07
N GLY A 89 -2.84 -20.71 3.89
CA GLY A 89 -3.10 -21.75 4.88
C GLY A 89 -1.90 -22.65 5.13
N GLY A 90 -1.86 -23.20 6.34
CA GLY A 90 -0.78 -24.05 6.83
C GLY A 90 -0.88 -24.21 8.36
N SER A 91 -0.60 -25.41 8.87
CA SER A 91 -0.72 -25.72 10.31
C SER A 91 0.31 -24.98 11.18
N ASP A 92 1.43 -24.60 10.58
CA ASP A 92 2.62 -24.14 11.30
C ASP A 92 2.79 -22.61 11.22
N ILE A 93 1.77 -21.90 10.70
CA ILE A 93 1.74 -20.44 10.63
C ILE A 93 0.80 -19.89 11.68
N GLN A 94 1.25 -18.87 12.40
CA GLN A 94 0.39 -18.06 13.25
C GLN A 94 0.43 -16.63 12.75
N VAL A 95 -0.73 -15.99 12.69
CA VAL A 95 -0.84 -14.61 12.23
C VAL A 95 -1.65 -13.78 13.21
N ARG A 96 -1.10 -12.63 13.59
CA ARG A 96 -1.82 -11.59 14.32
C ARG A 96 -2.01 -10.41 13.40
N ALA A 97 -3.26 -10.15 13.01
CA ALA A 97 -3.62 -8.99 12.21
C ALA A 97 -4.32 -7.94 13.09
N GLU A 98 -4.09 -6.66 12.80
CA GLU A 98 -4.65 -5.53 13.55
C GLU A 98 -4.91 -4.34 12.62
N TRP A 99 -5.95 -3.56 12.95
CA TRP A 99 -6.21 -2.25 12.34
C TRP A 99 -5.94 -1.16 13.36
N ILE A 100 -5.11 -0.19 12.98
CA ILE A 100 -4.66 0.90 13.83
C ILE A 100 -5.22 2.21 13.26
N PRO A 101 -6.17 2.86 13.96
CA PRO A 101 -6.75 4.13 13.50
C PRO A 101 -5.79 5.30 13.74
N GLY A 102 -6.02 6.38 12.99
CA GLY A 102 -5.32 7.64 13.14
C GLY A 102 -3.89 7.65 12.63
N PHE A 103 -3.60 6.84 11.61
CA PHE A 103 -2.32 6.91 10.91
C PHE A 103 -2.20 8.21 10.10
N ALA A 104 -3.30 8.58 9.43
CA ALA A 104 -3.44 9.83 8.68
C ALA A 104 -4.09 10.96 9.50
N ASP A 105 -4.45 10.69 10.75
CA ASP A 105 -4.98 11.72 11.65
C ASP A 105 -3.80 12.50 12.27
N GLU A 106 -4.01 13.80 12.43
CA GLU A 106 -3.08 14.79 13.00
C GLU A 106 -1.89 15.18 12.11
N GLY A 107 -1.43 16.43 12.26
CA GLY A 107 -0.44 17.09 11.40
C GLY A 107 0.90 16.34 11.22
N PRO A 108 1.80 16.85 10.37
CA PRO A 108 2.95 16.11 9.87
C PRO A 108 3.81 15.50 11.00
N GLY A 109 3.67 14.19 11.22
CA GLY A 109 4.57 13.35 12.01
C GLY A 109 4.04 12.76 13.33
N THR A 110 2.87 13.14 13.85
CA THR A 110 2.35 12.58 15.12
C THR A 110 1.63 11.25 14.92
N GLY A 111 0.72 11.16 13.96
CA GLY A 111 0.00 9.93 13.59
C GLY A 111 0.93 8.73 13.34
N PRO A 112 1.96 8.85 12.47
CA PRO A 112 3.00 7.85 12.27
C PRO A 112 3.63 7.32 13.56
N ARG A 113 4.02 8.20 14.49
CA ARG A 113 4.67 7.79 15.75
C ARG A 113 3.70 7.07 16.69
N GLN A 114 2.48 7.60 16.82
CA GLN A 114 1.44 6.96 17.62
C GLN A 114 1.08 5.59 17.04
N ALA A 115 1.04 5.44 15.72
CA ALA A 115 0.79 4.17 15.06
C ALA A 115 1.89 3.14 15.37
N THR A 116 3.17 3.53 15.35
CA THR A 116 4.26 2.65 15.80
C THR A 116 4.06 2.20 17.24
N GLN A 117 3.73 3.12 18.16
CA GLN A 117 3.52 2.78 19.57
C GLN A 117 2.34 1.83 19.76
N LYS A 118 1.19 2.10 19.12
CA LYS A 118 0.00 1.23 19.16
C LYS A 118 0.30 -0.15 18.59
N LEU A 119 1.05 -0.21 17.47
CA LEU A 119 1.49 -1.47 16.87
C LEU A 119 2.32 -2.28 17.87
N LEU A 120 3.39 -1.70 18.43
CA LEU A 120 4.25 -2.40 19.38
C LEU A 120 3.51 -2.83 20.66
N GLN A 121 2.57 -2.01 21.15
CA GLN A 121 1.70 -2.36 22.28
C GLN A 121 0.78 -3.53 21.95
N SER A 122 0.18 -3.56 20.75
CA SER A 122 -0.68 -4.68 20.32
C SER A 122 0.08 -6.00 20.20
N LEU A 123 1.38 -5.93 19.93
CA LEU A 123 2.27 -7.09 19.89
C LEU A 123 2.75 -7.51 21.28
N GLN A 124 2.45 -6.75 22.33
CA GLN A 124 2.90 -7.01 23.71
C GLN A 124 4.42 -7.21 23.85
N GLY A 125 5.21 -6.59 22.97
CA GLY A 125 6.66 -6.79 22.91
C GLY A 125 7.10 -8.14 22.33
N ASP A 126 6.17 -9.02 21.97
CA ASP A 126 6.46 -10.28 21.29
C ASP A 126 6.67 -10.04 19.79
N LEU A 127 7.95 -9.83 19.45
CA LEU A 127 8.44 -9.69 18.09
C LEU A 127 9.02 -10.99 17.54
N SER A 128 8.74 -12.14 18.14
CA SER A 128 9.24 -13.47 17.71
C SER A 128 8.71 -13.93 16.33
N GLY A 129 8.14 -13.02 15.54
CA GLY A 129 7.67 -13.25 14.20
C GLY A 129 8.80 -13.23 13.16
N LYS A 130 8.66 -14.05 12.13
CA LYS A 130 9.60 -14.08 10.99
C LYS A 130 9.34 -12.92 10.02
N GLY A 131 8.15 -12.31 10.05
CA GLY A 131 7.85 -11.15 9.21
C GLY A 131 6.60 -10.38 9.58
N MET A 132 6.48 -9.18 9.03
CA MET A 132 5.42 -8.21 9.26
C MET A 132 4.99 -7.60 7.91
N LEU A 133 3.69 -7.69 7.63
CA LEU A 133 3.05 -7.06 6.48
C LEU A 133 2.32 -5.80 6.94
N LEU A 134 2.51 -4.69 6.24
CA LEU A 134 1.95 -3.39 6.57
C LEU A 134 1.20 -2.81 5.38
N ILE A 135 0.01 -2.27 5.63
CA ILE A 135 -0.76 -1.50 4.65
C ILE A 135 -1.09 -0.16 5.30
N ALA A 136 -0.40 0.89 4.88
CA ALA A 136 -0.64 2.24 5.37
C ALA A 136 -1.55 3.03 4.43
N ASP A 137 -2.16 4.10 4.94
CA ASP A 137 -2.78 5.11 4.09
C ASP A 137 -1.75 5.74 3.14
N GLY A 138 -2.08 5.76 1.85
CA GLY A 138 -1.19 6.26 0.79
C GLY A 138 -1.51 7.67 0.30
N VAL A 139 -2.38 8.40 0.99
CA VAL A 139 -2.92 9.68 0.52
C VAL A 139 -2.76 10.79 1.55
N GLY A 140 -3.24 10.58 2.77
CA GLY A 140 -3.28 11.54 3.87
C GLY A 140 -2.02 11.59 4.73
N ALA A 141 -1.18 10.56 4.76
CA ALA A 141 0.04 10.53 5.56
C ALA A 141 1.30 10.11 4.79
N ASP A 142 2.44 10.60 5.27
CA ASP A 142 3.76 10.11 4.86
C ASP A 142 4.15 8.90 5.72
N ALA A 143 4.36 7.75 5.09
CA ALA A 143 4.75 6.53 5.77
C ALA A 143 6.25 6.45 6.07
N GLU A 144 7.09 7.30 5.47
CA GLU A 144 8.54 7.22 5.66
C GLU A 144 8.97 7.45 7.13
N PRO A 145 8.45 8.46 7.86
CA PRO A 145 8.73 8.62 9.29
C PRO A 145 8.28 7.42 10.13
N PHE A 146 7.15 6.81 9.79
CA PHE A 146 6.65 5.60 10.46
C PHE A 146 7.61 4.44 10.28
N VAL A 147 8.03 4.15 9.04
CA VAL A 147 8.96 3.05 8.74
C VAL A 147 10.29 3.28 9.45
N LYS A 148 10.87 4.49 9.38
CA LYS A 148 12.13 4.82 10.09
C LYS A 148 12.01 4.61 11.60
N HIS A 149 10.88 5.04 12.19
CA HIS A 149 10.67 4.88 13.63
C HIS A 149 10.47 3.41 14.03
N LEU A 150 9.67 2.67 13.25
CA LEU A 150 9.46 1.24 13.46
C LEU A 150 10.77 0.47 13.34
N SER A 151 11.56 0.69 12.29
CA SER A 151 12.88 0.04 12.12
C SER A 151 13.80 0.29 13.32
N LYS A 152 13.83 1.52 13.85
CA LYS A 152 14.60 1.83 15.06
C LYS A 152 14.11 1.05 16.28
N CYS A 153 12.80 1.03 16.53
CA CYS A 153 12.23 0.28 17.66
C CYS A 153 12.46 -1.23 17.53
N LEU A 154 12.36 -1.79 16.32
CA LEU A 154 12.62 -3.21 16.07
C LEU A 154 14.10 -3.54 16.32
N ALA A 155 15.03 -2.67 15.92
CA ALA A 155 16.46 -2.85 16.17
C ALA A 155 16.82 -2.80 17.66
N GLU A 156 16.08 -2.04 18.48
CA GLU A 156 16.27 -1.98 19.93
C GLU A 156 15.69 -3.20 20.66
N LEU A 157 14.65 -3.84 20.11
CA LEU A 157 13.93 -4.95 20.75
C LEU A 157 14.39 -6.34 20.29
N ALA A 158 14.97 -6.46 19.10
CA ALA A 158 15.36 -7.75 18.54
C ALA A 158 16.70 -8.24 19.14
N THR A 159 16.67 -9.32 19.92
CA THR A 159 17.85 -9.94 20.52
C THR A 159 18.60 -10.89 19.57
N ASP A 160 17.89 -11.55 18.63
CA ASP A 160 18.48 -12.53 17.70
C ASP A 160 18.32 -12.16 16.22
N SER A 161 17.13 -11.75 15.78
CA SER A 161 16.88 -11.24 14.42
C SER A 161 15.65 -10.34 14.37
N ALA A 162 15.75 -9.20 13.70
CA ALA A 162 14.60 -8.33 13.49
C ALA A 162 13.64 -8.96 12.48
N PRO A 163 12.31 -8.84 12.66
CA PRO A 163 11.35 -9.37 11.71
C PRO A 163 11.52 -8.68 10.35
N LEU A 164 11.36 -9.44 9.27
CA LEU A 164 11.30 -8.86 7.94
C LEU A 164 10.05 -7.97 7.83
N VAL A 165 10.22 -6.69 7.49
CA VAL A 165 9.09 -5.76 7.32
C VAL A 165 8.87 -5.50 5.84
N ALA A 166 7.65 -5.76 5.36
CA ALA A 166 7.22 -5.46 4.01
C ALA A 166 5.83 -4.82 4.03
N GLY A 167 5.49 -4.11 2.97
CA GLY A 167 4.19 -3.46 2.92
C GLY A 167 3.95 -2.65 1.68
N CYS A 168 2.82 -1.97 1.67
CA CYS A 168 2.41 -1.09 0.59
C CYS A 168 1.55 0.07 1.11
N LEU A 169 1.28 1.02 0.23
CA LEU A 169 0.38 2.12 0.48
C LEU A 169 -0.95 1.83 -0.20
N SER A 170 -2.04 2.02 0.54
CA SER A 170 -3.39 1.91 -0.02
C SER A 170 -3.67 3.08 -0.94
N PRO A 171 -4.01 2.84 -2.22
CA PRO A 171 -4.38 3.92 -3.14
C PRO A 171 -5.82 4.41 -2.92
N GLY A 172 -6.76 3.55 -2.55
CA GLY A 172 -8.16 3.94 -2.30
C GLY A 172 -8.84 4.68 -3.45
N ASP A 173 -9.84 5.51 -3.11
CA ASP A 173 -10.47 6.47 -4.02
C ASP A 173 -9.65 7.76 -4.04
N LEU A 174 -8.88 7.89 -5.11
CA LEU A 174 -7.98 9.02 -5.31
C LEU A 174 -8.71 10.32 -5.64
N ARG A 175 -9.92 10.25 -6.21
CA ARG A 175 -10.73 11.44 -6.52
C ARG A 175 -11.18 12.13 -5.25
N HIS A 176 -11.57 11.33 -4.25
CA HIS A 176 -12.00 11.81 -2.94
C HIS A 176 -10.89 11.78 -1.88
N ALA A 177 -9.65 11.46 -2.29
CA ALA A 177 -8.49 11.35 -1.41
C ALA A 177 -8.74 10.47 -0.16
N ARG A 178 -9.47 9.36 -0.34
CA ARG A 178 -9.92 8.48 0.74
C ARG A 178 -9.43 7.07 0.53
N THR A 179 -8.83 6.48 1.54
CA THR A 179 -8.38 5.10 1.52
C THR A 179 -9.03 4.33 2.66
N TYR A 180 -9.11 3.02 2.54
CA TYR A 180 -9.52 2.13 3.62
C TYR A 180 -8.49 1.02 3.80
N GLN A 181 -8.18 0.74 5.05
CA GLN A 181 -7.35 -0.38 5.47
C GLN A 181 -8.22 -1.38 6.21
N VAL A 182 -7.88 -2.65 6.06
CA VAL A 182 -8.53 -3.78 6.74
C VAL A 182 -7.48 -4.47 7.59
N GLY A 183 -7.79 -4.64 8.87
CA GLY A 183 -6.99 -5.43 9.80
C GLY A 183 -7.90 -6.23 10.72
N ARG A 184 -7.67 -7.54 10.79
CA ARG A 184 -8.50 -8.50 11.52
C ARG A 184 -9.95 -8.49 11.02
N LEU A 185 -10.90 -8.09 11.86
CA LEU A 185 -12.32 -7.95 11.54
C LEU A 185 -12.73 -6.47 11.46
N GLN A 186 -11.78 -5.55 11.56
CA GLN A 186 -11.99 -4.12 11.55
C GLN A 186 -11.52 -3.52 10.24
N SER A 187 -12.17 -2.44 9.85
CA SER A 187 -11.73 -1.63 8.71
C SER A 187 -12.08 -0.18 8.94
N GLY A 188 -11.31 0.72 8.33
CA GLY A 188 -11.54 2.14 8.46
C GLY A 188 -10.60 2.95 7.59
N SER A 189 -10.88 4.25 7.53
CA SER A 189 -10.17 5.19 6.66
C SER A 189 -8.94 5.78 7.33
N GLY A 190 -7.89 6.07 6.55
CA GLY A 190 -6.73 6.79 7.06
C GLY A 190 -5.95 6.04 8.15
N GLY A 191 -6.01 4.71 8.12
CA GLY A 191 -5.39 3.85 9.13
C GLY A 191 -4.12 3.16 8.65
N LEU A 192 -3.62 2.29 9.53
CA LEU A 192 -2.58 1.32 9.25
C LEU A 192 -3.14 -0.06 9.54
N ALA A 193 -3.07 -0.99 8.61
CA ALA A 193 -3.27 -2.40 8.88
C ALA A 193 -1.93 -3.11 8.99
N SER A 194 -1.83 -4.06 9.92
CA SER A 194 -0.64 -4.87 10.14
C SER A 194 -1.00 -6.33 10.23
N ALA A 195 -0.14 -7.22 9.74
CA ALA A 195 -0.17 -8.65 10.01
C ALA A 195 1.23 -9.13 10.38
N VAL A 196 1.40 -9.67 11.58
CA VAL A 196 2.65 -10.28 12.04
C VAL A 196 2.54 -11.79 11.87
N LEU A 197 3.50 -12.37 11.15
CA LEU A 197 3.59 -13.79 10.83
C LEU A 197 4.68 -14.45 11.67
N SER A 198 4.33 -15.51 12.37
CA SER A 198 5.23 -16.35 13.16
C SER A 198 5.02 -17.84 12.85
N GLY A 199 5.92 -18.69 13.37
CA GLY A 199 5.91 -20.13 13.14
C GLY A 199 6.97 -20.59 12.15
N ASP A 200 6.77 -21.74 11.51
CA ASP A 200 7.78 -22.37 10.64
C ASP A 200 7.72 -21.86 9.19
N LEU A 201 8.16 -20.61 9.01
CA LEU A 201 8.12 -19.88 7.73
C LEU A 201 9.53 -19.56 7.21
N CYS A 202 9.69 -19.42 5.90
CA CYS A 202 10.80 -18.66 5.33
C CYS A 202 10.21 -17.52 4.50
N ILE A 203 10.61 -16.28 4.79
CA ILE A 203 10.04 -15.10 4.14
C ILE A 203 11.15 -14.40 3.35
N GLY A 204 10.87 -14.14 2.08
CA GLY A 204 11.65 -13.26 1.22
C GLY A 204 10.78 -12.15 0.68
N THR A 205 11.40 -11.05 0.26
CA THR A 205 10.72 -9.97 -0.45
C THR A 205 11.32 -9.80 -1.83
N GLY A 206 10.50 -9.35 -2.77
CA GLY A 206 10.92 -8.96 -4.10
C GLY A 206 10.04 -7.82 -4.58
N THR A 207 10.61 -6.92 -5.35
CA THR A 207 9.92 -5.80 -5.99
C THR A 207 10.11 -5.91 -7.50
N GLY A 208 9.11 -5.45 -8.24
CA GLY A 208 9.16 -5.45 -9.70
C GLY A 208 8.05 -4.57 -10.25
N HIS A 209 8.27 -3.98 -11.43
CA HIS A 209 7.29 -3.14 -12.08
C HIS A 209 7.40 -3.21 -13.60
N GLY A 210 6.29 -2.92 -14.30
CA GLY A 210 6.24 -2.85 -15.76
C GLY A 210 6.64 -1.50 -16.36
N TRP A 211 7.02 -0.52 -15.53
CA TRP A 211 7.43 0.80 -16.02
C TRP A 211 8.74 0.73 -16.81
N LEU A 212 8.76 1.44 -17.93
CA LEU A 212 9.96 1.68 -18.72
C LEU A 212 10.34 3.16 -18.59
N PRO A 213 11.63 3.49 -18.42
CA PRO A 213 12.07 4.87 -18.37
C PRO A 213 11.78 5.54 -19.71
N VAL A 214 11.10 6.68 -19.67
CA VAL A 214 10.77 7.48 -20.84
C VAL A 214 11.00 8.96 -20.53
N GLY A 215 11.51 9.70 -21.51
CA GLY A 215 11.62 11.16 -21.43
C GLY A 215 12.96 11.66 -20.91
N THR A 216 12.89 12.75 -20.16
CA THR A 216 14.02 13.61 -19.79
C THR A 216 14.33 13.47 -18.31
N TYR A 217 15.61 13.64 -17.97
CA TYR A 217 16.06 13.75 -16.58
C TYR A 217 15.79 15.16 -16.07
N TYR A 218 15.25 15.23 -14.85
CA TYR A 218 15.00 16.49 -14.17
C TYR A 218 15.53 16.41 -12.75
N LYS A 219 15.96 17.56 -12.22
CA LYS A 219 16.35 17.71 -10.83
C LYS A 219 15.15 18.13 -9.99
N ILE A 220 14.91 17.45 -8.88
CA ILE A 220 13.94 17.95 -7.90
C ILE A 220 14.61 19.04 -7.08
N THR A 221 14.26 20.31 -7.35
CA THR A 221 14.97 21.47 -6.76
C THR A 221 14.30 22.00 -5.51
N GLN A 222 13.01 21.70 -5.29
CA GLN A 222 12.33 22.13 -4.07
C GLN A 222 11.17 21.20 -3.72
N THR A 223 11.12 20.77 -2.45
CA THR A 223 10.02 19.97 -1.90
C THR A 223 9.51 20.54 -0.58
N ARG A 224 8.31 20.12 -0.18
CA ARG A 224 7.75 20.39 1.14
C ARG A 224 6.89 19.21 1.55
N GLY A 225 7.41 18.31 2.38
CA GLY A 225 6.70 17.08 2.77
C GLY A 225 6.34 16.24 1.54
N LEU A 226 5.06 15.96 1.36
CA LEU A 226 4.54 15.20 0.21
C LEU A 226 4.38 16.04 -1.08
N TRP A 227 4.77 17.31 -1.10
CA TRP A 227 4.63 18.17 -2.28
C TRP A 227 5.97 18.46 -2.94
N ILE A 228 6.06 18.20 -4.24
CA ILE A 228 7.10 18.77 -5.09
C ILE A 228 6.68 20.18 -5.47
N ARG A 229 7.53 21.16 -5.16
CA ARG A 229 7.29 22.58 -5.44
C ARG A 229 8.02 23.04 -6.68
N GLN A 230 9.20 22.49 -6.94
CA GLN A 230 9.96 22.82 -8.14
C GLN A 230 10.69 21.60 -8.72
N ILE A 231 10.71 21.56 -10.05
CA ILE A 231 11.47 20.63 -10.89
C ILE A 231 12.29 21.51 -11.84
N ASP A 232 13.62 21.42 -11.80
CA ASP A 232 14.55 22.33 -12.49
C ASP A 232 14.23 23.82 -12.27
N GLY A 233 13.83 24.19 -11.05
CA GLY A 233 13.45 25.56 -10.70
C GLY A 233 12.11 26.03 -11.25
N LYS A 234 11.35 25.16 -11.95
CA LYS A 234 10.02 25.45 -12.52
C LYS A 234 8.91 24.72 -11.77
N LEU A 235 7.67 25.17 -11.92
CA LEU A 235 6.53 24.45 -11.34
C LEU A 235 6.37 23.08 -12.01
N PRO A 236 6.01 22.01 -11.27
CA PRO A 236 5.73 20.70 -11.86
C PRO A 236 4.74 20.74 -13.03
N SER A 237 3.69 21.56 -12.90
CA SER A 237 2.72 21.78 -13.98
C SER A 237 3.32 22.37 -15.26
N GLU A 238 4.34 23.23 -15.16
CA GLU A 238 5.04 23.81 -16.31
C GLU A 238 5.95 22.78 -17.00
N VAL A 239 6.61 21.93 -16.22
CA VAL A 239 7.44 20.84 -16.73
C VAL A 239 6.59 19.82 -17.47
N TYR A 240 5.45 19.43 -16.88
CA TYR A 240 4.49 18.53 -17.51
C TYR A 240 3.84 19.16 -18.75
N ALA A 241 3.46 20.44 -18.69
CA ALA A 241 2.95 21.19 -19.84
C ALA A 241 3.93 21.16 -21.02
N THR A 242 5.20 21.40 -20.76
CA THR A 242 6.27 21.36 -21.79
C THR A 242 6.43 19.96 -22.39
N THR A 243 6.38 18.92 -21.55
CA THR A 243 6.60 17.53 -21.96
C THR A 243 5.45 16.97 -22.79
N PHE A 244 4.21 17.31 -22.43
CA PHE A 244 3.00 16.71 -23.01
C PHE A 244 2.20 17.65 -23.93
N GLY A 245 2.68 18.88 -24.15
CA GLY A 245 2.06 19.83 -25.07
C GLY A 245 0.70 20.39 -24.61
N CYS A 246 0.50 20.52 -23.30
CA CYS A 246 -0.71 21.09 -22.68
C CYS A 246 -0.39 22.42 -21.98
N THR A 247 -1.39 23.17 -21.51
CA THR A 247 -1.11 24.35 -20.65
C THR A 247 -0.88 23.91 -19.20
N PRO A 248 -0.11 24.67 -18.38
CA PRO A 248 0.08 24.33 -16.96
C PRO A 248 -1.25 24.23 -16.20
N ARG A 249 -2.23 25.05 -16.58
CA ARG A 249 -3.56 25.07 -15.95
C ARG A 249 -4.34 23.77 -16.20
N ASP A 250 -4.19 23.14 -17.36
CA ASP A 250 -4.94 21.94 -17.72
C ASP A 250 -4.63 20.77 -16.77
N TRP A 251 -3.41 20.71 -16.24
CA TRP A 251 -2.99 19.68 -15.27
C TRP A 251 -3.74 19.75 -13.93
N GLY A 252 -4.37 20.87 -13.60
CA GLY A 252 -5.21 21.03 -12.42
C GLY A 252 -6.60 20.39 -12.54
N PHE A 253 -7.01 19.93 -13.74
CA PHE A 253 -8.37 19.46 -14.00
C PHE A 253 -8.42 18.05 -14.64
N PRO A 254 -9.50 17.28 -14.44
CA PRO A 254 -9.72 16.06 -15.20
C PRO A 254 -9.80 16.33 -16.72
N PRO A 255 -9.30 15.41 -17.57
CA PRO A 255 -8.75 14.11 -17.20
C PRO A 255 -7.25 14.14 -16.80
N LEU A 256 -6.51 15.20 -17.14
CA LEU A 256 -5.05 15.25 -16.94
C LEU A 256 -4.64 15.11 -15.47
N ASN A 257 -5.42 15.70 -14.56
CA ASN A 257 -5.17 15.59 -13.13
C ASN A 257 -5.23 14.14 -12.62
N GLU A 258 -6.11 13.32 -13.20
CA GLU A 258 -6.23 11.89 -12.88
C GLU A 258 -5.14 11.07 -13.59
N MET A 259 -4.74 11.50 -14.80
CA MET A 259 -3.72 10.86 -15.60
C MET A 259 -2.29 11.15 -15.15
N VAL A 260 -2.04 12.13 -14.26
CA VAL A 260 -0.66 12.41 -13.80
C VAL A 260 0.03 11.15 -13.25
N ARG A 261 -0.74 10.21 -12.70
CA ARG A 261 -0.29 8.91 -12.18
C ARG A 261 0.24 7.95 -13.21
N ILE A 262 -0.24 8.02 -14.44
CA ILE A 262 0.24 7.18 -15.55
C ILE A 262 1.60 7.66 -16.09
N TYR A 263 2.15 8.74 -15.52
CA TYR A 263 3.50 9.24 -15.75
C TYR A 263 4.27 9.30 -14.42
N ALA A 264 4.50 8.14 -13.81
CA ALA A 264 5.24 8.07 -12.56
C ALA A 264 6.69 8.55 -12.73
N LEU A 265 7.26 9.11 -11.67
CA LEU A 265 8.64 9.56 -11.64
C LEU A 265 9.56 8.40 -11.29
N GLY A 266 10.60 8.15 -12.10
CA GLY A 266 11.71 7.28 -11.73
C GLY A 266 12.74 8.11 -10.95
N ILE A 267 12.92 7.81 -9.67
CA ILE A 267 13.91 8.47 -8.82
C ILE A 267 15.18 7.63 -8.81
N GLU A 268 16.28 8.22 -9.26
CA GLU A 268 17.59 7.57 -9.21
C GLU A 268 17.99 7.33 -7.76
N GLN A 269 18.23 6.06 -7.43
CA GLN A 269 19.01 5.74 -6.25
C GLN A 269 20.49 5.78 -6.61
N LYS A 270 21.28 6.43 -5.75
CA LYS A 270 22.74 6.30 -5.80
C LYS A 270 23.09 4.85 -5.48
N VAL A 271 23.42 4.09 -6.51
CA VAL A 271 24.08 2.79 -6.38
C VAL A 271 25.54 3.07 -5.98
N ASP A 272 26.13 2.17 -5.22
CA ASP A 272 27.56 2.18 -4.89
C ASP A 272 28.37 2.44 -6.18
N GLU A 273 29.19 3.50 -6.20
CA GLU A 273 29.94 3.98 -7.37
C GLU A 273 30.91 2.91 -7.94
N SER A 274 31.11 1.82 -7.21
CA SER A 274 31.94 0.67 -7.57
C SER A 274 31.32 -0.31 -8.57
N VAL A 275 30.05 -0.14 -8.97
CA VAL A 275 29.36 -1.01 -9.93
C VAL A 275 28.98 -0.20 -11.17
N GLU A 276 29.54 -0.55 -12.35
CA GLU A 276 29.14 -0.02 -13.67
C GLU A 276 27.74 -0.54 -14.10
N ALA A 277 26.74 -0.45 -13.22
CA ALA A 277 25.35 -0.75 -13.53
C ALA A 277 24.57 0.55 -13.75
N ALA A 278 23.56 0.51 -14.63
CA ALA A 278 22.61 1.60 -14.74
C ALA A 278 21.97 1.90 -13.37
N PRO A 279 21.72 3.18 -13.02
CA PRO A 279 21.15 3.53 -11.72
C PRO A 279 19.80 2.84 -11.56
N GLU A 280 19.58 2.25 -10.38
CA GLU A 280 18.29 1.66 -10.05
C GLU A 280 17.25 2.78 -9.89
N LEU A 281 16.18 2.73 -10.68
CA LEU A 281 15.11 3.71 -10.63
C LEU A 281 14.00 3.24 -9.70
N ILE A 282 13.79 3.97 -8.62
CA ILE A 282 12.65 3.76 -7.75
C ILE A 282 11.45 4.56 -8.24
N ILE A 283 10.35 3.86 -8.50
CA ILE A 283 9.11 4.49 -8.96
C ILE A 283 8.42 5.27 -7.82
N ARG A 284 8.02 6.50 -8.12
CA ARG A 284 7.22 7.39 -7.28
C ARG A 284 6.04 7.90 -8.08
N SER A 285 4.84 7.53 -7.66
CA SER A 285 3.61 7.89 -8.37
C SER A 285 3.02 9.18 -7.78
N PRO A 286 2.83 10.25 -8.57
CA PRO A 286 2.14 11.44 -8.09
C PRO A 286 0.70 11.13 -7.71
N ILE A 287 0.13 11.86 -6.77
CA ILE A 287 -1.29 11.78 -6.42
C ILE A 287 -2.14 12.56 -7.41
N ARG A 288 -1.77 13.83 -7.59
CA ARG A 288 -2.45 14.81 -8.43
C ARG A 288 -1.56 16.05 -8.57
N MET A 289 -1.86 16.88 -9.55
CA MET A 289 -1.40 18.27 -9.56
C MET A 289 -2.33 19.11 -8.68
N GLU A 290 -1.80 20.01 -7.85
CA GLU A 290 -2.59 20.97 -7.09
C GLU A 290 -2.87 22.23 -7.91
N ASN A 291 -3.85 23.03 -7.51
CA ASN A 291 -4.25 24.25 -8.22
C ASN A 291 -3.14 25.31 -8.34
N ASP A 292 -2.16 25.28 -7.44
CA ASP A 292 -0.99 26.16 -7.46
C ASP A 292 0.14 25.64 -8.37
N GLY A 293 -0.11 24.53 -9.10
CA GLY A 293 0.84 23.92 -10.01
C GLY A 293 1.88 23.02 -9.36
N SER A 294 1.83 22.84 -8.03
CA SER A 294 2.65 21.86 -7.31
C SER A 294 2.14 20.44 -7.49
N MET A 295 3.01 19.45 -7.29
CA MET A 295 2.66 18.04 -7.47
C MET A 295 2.62 17.36 -6.11
N ARG A 296 1.46 16.82 -5.74
CA ARG A 296 1.33 16.01 -4.53
C ARG A 296 1.81 14.60 -4.84
N MET A 297 2.59 14.01 -3.95
CA MET A 297 3.15 12.66 -4.04
C MET A 297 2.52 11.74 -2.98
N ASN A 298 2.60 10.43 -3.21
CA ASN A 298 2.18 9.42 -2.24
C ASN A 298 3.24 9.13 -1.16
N THR A 299 4.48 9.56 -1.39
CA THR A 299 5.59 9.50 -0.44
C THR A 299 6.53 10.65 -0.72
N ALA A 300 7.29 11.07 0.28
CA ALA A 300 8.25 12.16 0.13
C ALA A 300 9.30 11.81 -0.94
N ILE A 301 9.74 12.84 -1.67
CA ILE A 301 10.85 12.74 -2.61
C ILE A 301 11.95 13.67 -2.10
N PRO A 302 13.21 13.21 -2.01
CA PRO A 302 14.31 14.10 -1.66
C PRO A 302 14.58 15.12 -2.76
N GLU A 303 15.09 16.28 -2.37
CA GLU A 303 15.73 17.22 -3.31
C GLU A 303 17.08 16.65 -3.76
N GLY A 304 17.41 16.80 -5.04
CA GLY A 304 18.58 16.14 -5.62
C GLY A 304 18.55 16.05 -7.12
#